data_AF-A0A7X3YAG3-F1
#
_entry.id   AF-A0A7X3YAG3-F1
#
_cell.length_a   1.000
_cell.length_b   1.000
_cell.length_c   1.000
_cell.angle_alpha   90.00
_cell.angle_beta   90.00
_cell.angle_gamma   90.00
#
_symmetry.space_group_name_H-M   'P 1'
#
loop_
_entity.id
_entity.type
_entity.pdbx_description
1 polymer ?
#
loop_
_entity_poly.entity_id
_entity_poly.type
_entity_poly.pdbx_seq_one_letter_code
_entity_poly.pdbx_strand_id
1 'polypeptide(L)'
;MRKIVETAAADGPMHTARTRPVLVAAALLIGACFMSAGAEGSARKGIADKETADPQVTGFRSARFGMSMSETLEAIQRDFQLRREDILEQSNDEDRTSSLVATVTEIFPDSEPAQVVYIHGYKQKKLIQVNILWGSPVTEEPDPQALVTTANILRKYFGGLGFDPGKTVMNTRVDDGAFIVFRATDERERMVLLQLISRKVPLGEGKGEKKPEPQDRVVSLWLSYIEDPRAEGILGIEKGKF
;
A
#
# COMPACT_ATOMS: atom_id res chain seq x y z
N MET A 1 -22.56 26.99 53.24
CA MET A 1 -24.00 26.70 53.04
C MET A 1 -24.09 25.23 52.61
N ARG A 2 -24.50 24.29 53.48
CA ARG A 2 -25.86 23.67 53.56
C ARG A 2 -26.37 23.23 52.17
N LYS A 3 -26.85 22.02 51.85
CA LYS A 3 -27.14 20.70 52.47
C LYS A 3 -27.28 19.74 51.24
N ILE A 4 -26.73 18.52 51.20
CA ILE A 4 -27.37 17.22 51.54
C ILE A 4 -28.79 17.03 50.99
N VAL A 5 -29.01 15.96 50.18
CA VAL A 5 -30.06 14.90 50.24
C VAL A 5 -29.82 13.99 49.00
N GLU A 6 -29.30 12.76 49.04
CA GLU A 6 -29.75 11.50 49.71
C GLU A 6 -30.92 10.82 48.95
N THR A 7 -30.61 9.80 48.13
CA THR A 7 -30.99 8.35 48.31
C THR A 7 -32.31 7.93 47.67
N ALA A 8 -32.28 6.83 46.90
CA ALA A 8 -32.99 5.58 47.24
C ALA A 8 -33.08 4.63 46.03
N ALA A 9 -32.57 3.42 46.23
CA ALA A 9 -32.98 2.21 45.53
C ALA A 9 -34.05 1.49 46.36
N ALA A 10 -35.04 0.87 45.71
CA ALA A 10 -35.81 -0.32 46.12
C ALA A 10 -36.94 -0.51 45.07
N ASP A 11 -36.96 -1.56 44.26
CA ASP A 11 -37.33 -2.95 44.54
C ASP A 11 -38.86 -3.19 44.57
N GLY A 12 -39.31 -4.24 43.86
CA GLY A 12 -40.72 -4.62 43.78
C GLY A 12 -41.05 -5.54 42.59
N PRO A 13 -41.34 -6.85 42.83
CA PRO A 13 -41.75 -7.80 41.81
C PRO A 13 -43.25 -8.16 41.84
N MET A 14 -43.65 -8.94 40.81
CA MET A 14 -44.61 -10.07 40.83
C MET A 14 -46.11 -9.90 40.49
N HIS A 15 -46.51 -10.77 39.55
CA HIS A 15 -47.80 -11.47 39.36
C HIS A 15 -48.98 -10.67 38.77
N THR A 16 -49.74 -11.17 37.79
CA THR A 16 -50.45 -12.47 37.67
C THR A 16 -50.87 -12.65 36.20
N ALA A 17 -50.53 -13.76 35.54
CA ALA A 17 -51.35 -14.97 35.36
C ALA A 17 -52.65 -14.80 34.54
N ARG A 18 -52.71 -15.46 33.37
CA ARG A 18 -53.81 -16.40 33.07
C ARG A 18 -53.48 -17.35 31.90
N THR A 19 -53.18 -18.57 32.32
CA THR A 19 -53.35 -19.84 31.60
C THR A 19 -54.78 -20.06 31.13
N ARG A 20 -54.97 -20.78 30.00
CA ARG A 20 -55.65 -22.09 29.92
C ARG A 20 -55.75 -22.62 28.46
N PRO A 21 -56.01 -23.93 28.26
CA PRO A 21 -55.28 -24.79 27.31
C PRO A 21 -56.21 -25.54 26.33
N VAL A 22 -55.68 -26.65 25.78
CA VAL A 22 -56.32 -27.84 25.16
C VAL A 22 -56.31 -27.83 23.62
N LEU A 23 -55.40 -28.54 22.95
CA LEU A 23 -55.26 -29.99 22.66
C LEU A 23 -56.19 -30.52 21.54
N VAL A 24 -55.52 -30.98 20.46
CA VAL A 24 -55.76 -32.22 19.67
C VAL A 24 -56.96 -32.28 18.73
N ALA A 25 -56.69 -32.51 17.43
CA ALA A 25 -56.98 -33.76 16.74
C ALA A 25 -56.66 -33.68 15.23
N ALA A 26 -56.26 -34.81 14.68
CA ALA A 26 -55.72 -35.02 13.36
C ALA A 26 -56.78 -35.37 12.29
N ALA A 27 -56.35 -35.31 11.01
CA ALA A 27 -56.54 -36.31 9.93
C ALA A 27 -57.18 -35.83 8.60
N LEU A 28 -56.34 -35.89 7.54
CA LEU A 28 -56.54 -36.55 6.22
C LEU A 28 -57.82 -36.31 5.38
N LEU A 29 -57.69 -35.64 4.21
CA LEU A 29 -57.67 -36.22 2.83
C LEU A 29 -58.11 -35.25 1.70
N ILE A 30 -57.29 -35.20 0.64
CA ILE A 30 -57.57 -35.00 -0.81
C ILE A 30 -58.02 -33.61 -1.31
N GLY A 31 -57.25 -33.03 -2.25
CA GLY A 31 -57.81 -32.07 -3.22
C GLY A 31 -56.84 -31.13 -3.96
N ALA A 32 -56.28 -31.62 -5.07
CA ALA A 32 -55.92 -30.89 -6.31
C ALA A 32 -55.00 -29.64 -6.30
N CYS A 33 -53.85 -29.82 -6.97
CA CYS A 33 -53.10 -28.90 -7.83
C CYS A 33 -53.21 -27.38 -7.61
N PHE A 34 -52.19 -26.80 -6.98
CA PHE A 34 -51.65 -25.52 -7.41
C PHE A 34 -50.14 -25.64 -7.56
N MET A 35 -49.67 -25.58 -8.81
CA MET A 35 -48.28 -25.29 -9.15
C MET A 35 -47.99 -23.86 -8.68
N SER A 36 -47.10 -23.71 -7.70
CA SER A 36 -46.36 -22.46 -7.51
C SER A 36 -44.90 -22.80 -7.24
N ALA A 37 -44.09 -22.54 -8.26
CA ALA A 37 -42.65 -22.53 -8.17
C ALA A 37 -42.21 -21.45 -7.16
N GLY A 38 -41.26 -21.81 -6.31
CA GLY A 38 -40.73 -20.94 -5.27
C GLY A 38 -39.79 -21.72 -4.36
N ALA A 39 -38.65 -22.16 -4.93
CA ALA A 39 -37.57 -22.77 -4.18
C ALA A 39 -36.79 -21.67 -3.44
N GLU A 40 -36.93 -21.58 -2.13
CA GLU A 40 -35.97 -20.87 -1.27
C GLU A 40 -35.34 -21.88 -0.29
N GLY A 41 -34.46 -22.71 -0.84
CA GLY A 41 -33.45 -23.38 -0.05
C GLY A 41 -32.44 -22.34 0.45
N SER A 42 -32.62 -21.87 1.68
CA SER A 42 -31.62 -21.06 2.38
C SER A 42 -30.44 -21.96 2.80
N ALA A 43 -29.62 -22.32 1.81
CA ALA A 43 -28.27 -22.78 2.06
C ALA A 43 -27.42 -21.53 2.30
N ARG A 44 -27.20 -21.18 3.57
CA ARG A 44 -26.13 -20.25 3.96
C ARG A 44 -24.80 -20.91 3.61
N LYS A 45 -24.36 -20.68 2.37
CA LYS A 45 -23.01 -20.98 1.89
C LYS A 45 -22.07 -20.17 2.78
N GLY A 46 -21.27 -20.90 3.56
CA GLY A 46 -20.30 -20.34 4.49
C GLY A 46 -19.49 -19.26 3.79
N ILE A 47 -19.48 -18.07 4.39
CA ILE A 47 -18.46 -17.07 4.13
C ILE A 47 -17.22 -17.73 4.73
N ALA A 48 -16.41 -18.35 3.88
CA ALA A 48 -15.06 -18.72 4.26
C ALA A 48 -14.40 -17.42 4.71
N ASP A 49 -14.06 -17.33 6.00
CA ASP A 49 -13.11 -16.36 6.48
C ASP A 49 -11.89 -16.51 5.59
N LYS A 50 -11.67 -15.49 4.75
CA LYS A 50 -10.45 -15.37 3.98
C LYS A 50 -9.41 -15.02 5.03
N GLU A 51 -8.80 -16.04 5.61
CA GLU A 51 -7.63 -15.95 6.47
C GLU A 51 -6.66 -15.00 5.76
N THR A 52 -6.59 -13.76 6.25
CA THR A 52 -5.74 -12.73 5.68
C THR A 52 -4.33 -13.13 6.05
N ALA A 53 -3.68 -13.89 5.16
CA ALA A 53 -2.26 -14.14 5.26
C ALA A 53 -1.54 -12.80 5.45
N ASP A 54 -0.62 -12.74 6.41
CA ASP A 54 0.11 -11.51 6.73
C ASP A 54 0.76 -10.94 5.47
N PRO A 55 0.70 -9.60 5.28
CA PRO A 55 1.21 -9.00 4.06
C PRO A 55 2.69 -9.27 3.87
N GLN A 56 3.05 -9.74 2.67
CA GLN A 56 4.41 -10.10 2.31
C GLN A 56 4.96 -9.10 1.28
N VAL A 57 6.10 -8.47 1.60
CA VAL A 57 6.81 -7.58 0.69
C VAL A 57 7.75 -8.39 -0.18
N THR A 58 7.30 -8.82 -1.36
CA THR A 58 8.07 -9.77 -2.18
C THR A 58 8.79 -9.17 -3.38
N GLY A 59 8.59 -7.88 -3.67
CA GLY A 59 8.97 -7.22 -4.92
C GLY A 59 7.75 -6.53 -5.55
N PHE A 60 7.76 -6.37 -6.88
CA PHE A 60 6.74 -5.62 -7.60
C PHE A 60 6.18 -6.40 -8.79
N ARG A 61 4.85 -6.45 -8.93
CA ARG A 61 4.11 -7.21 -9.96
C ARG A 61 4.57 -8.66 -10.07
N SER A 62 5.18 -9.10 -11.17
CA SER A 62 5.71 -10.47 -11.30
C SER A 62 7.19 -10.59 -10.91
N ALA A 63 7.91 -9.47 -10.81
CA ALA A 63 9.29 -9.45 -10.33
C ALA A 63 9.36 -9.68 -8.81
N ARG A 64 10.26 -10.56 -8.38
CA ARG A 64 10.42 -10.97 -6.98
C ARG A 64 11.87 -10.82 -6.54
N PHE A 65 12.08 -10.49 -5.26
CA PHE A 65 13.42 -10.49 -4.69
C PHE A 65 14.10 -11.85 -4.90
N GLY A 66 15.40 -11.82 -5.15
CA GLY A 66 16.17 -13.02 -5.50
C GLY A 66 16.20 -13.38 -6.99
N MET A 67 15.38 -12.74 -7.84
CA MET A 67 15.44 -12.92 -9.30
C MET A 67 16.78 -12.41 -9.87
N SER A 68 17.31 -13.12 -10.85
CA SER A 68 18.44 -12.66 -11.67
C SER A 68 18.02 -11.51 -12.61
N MET A 69 19.01 -10.87 -13.23
CA MET A 69 18.78 -9.83 -14.24
C MET A 69 17.90 -10.33 -15.39
N SER A 70 18.16 -11.55 -15.91
CA SER A 70 17.39 -12.13 -17.01
C SER A 70 15.94 -12.43 -16.60
N GLU A 71 15.73 -13.02 -15.43
CA GLU A 71 14.37 -13.28 -14.92
C GLU A 71 13.59 -11.99 -14.66
N THR A 72 14.28 -10.95 -14.16
CA THR A 72 13.68 -9.63 -13.92
C THR A 72 13.30 -8.96 -15.24
N LEU A 73 14.14 -9.06 -16.26
CA LEU A 73 13.84 -8.56 -17.59
C LEU A 73 12.58 -9.21 -18.16
N GLU A 74 12.48 -10.54 -18.12
CA GLU A 74 11.30 -11.27 -18.60
C GLU A 74 10.03 -10.85 -17.84
N ALA A 75 10.14 -10.61 -16.53
CA ALA A 75 9.05 -10.08 -15.71
C ALA A 75 8.60 -8.70 -16.20
N ILE A 76 9.53 -7.76 -16.44
CA ILE A 76 9.22 -6.41 -16.94
C ILE A 76 8.52 -6.47 -18.30
N GLN A 77 9.05 -7.26 -19.24
CA GLN A 77 8.46 -7.40 -20.57
C GLN A 77 7.03 -7.94 -20.51
N ARG A 78 6.77 -8.92 -19.63
CA ARG A 78 5.43 -9.48 -19.43
C ARG A 78 4.47 -8.49 -18.76
N ASP A 79 4.94 -7.82 -17.71
CA ASP A 79 4.10 -6.98 -16.86
C ASP A 79 3.68 -5.68 -17.54
N PHE A 80 4.54 -5.15 -18.40
CA PHE A 80 4.34 -3.86 -19.08
C PHE A 80 4.25 -3.95 -20.59
N GLN A 81 4.36 -5.15 -21.17
CA GLN A 81 4.32 -5.38 -22.62
C GLN A 81 5.41 -4.58 -23.36
N LEU A 82 6.54 -4.35 -22.69
CA LEU A 82 7.70 -3.64 -23.24
C LEU A 82 8.60 -4.60 -24.01
N ARG A 83 9.27 -4.06 -25.04
CA ARG A 83 10.33 -4.80 -25.75
C ARG A 83 11.64 -4.64 -25.01
N ARG A 84 12.61 -5.51 -25.28
CA ARG A 84 13.89 -5.50 -24.56
C ARG A 84 14.65 -4.19 -24.78
N GLU A 85 14.59 -3.65 -25.99
CA GLU A 85 15.21 -2.38 -26.38
C GLU A 85 14.63 -1.15 -25.68
N ASP A 86 13.42 -1.25 -25.13
CA ASP A 86 12.76 -0.18 -24.39
C ASP A 86 13.10 -0.22 -22.88
N ILE A 87 13.91 -1.20 -22.44
CA ILE A 87 14.33 -1.39 -21.06
C ILE A 87 15.84 -1.12 -20.97
N LEU A 88 16.21 -0.08 -20.23
CA LEU A 88 17.60 0.33 -20.10
C LEU A 88 18.30 -0.46 -19.00
N GLU A 89 19.50 -0.94 -19.28
CA GLU A 89 20.41 -1.47 -18.27
C GLU A 89 21.38 -0.38 -17.83
N GLN A 90 21.53 -0.17 -16.53
CA GLN A 90 22.43 0.84 -15.96
C GLN A 90 23.30 0.21 -14.88
N SER A 91 24.55 0.64 -14.75
CA SER A 91 25.37 0.37 -13.58
C SER A 91 25.49 1.63 -12.73
N ASN A 92 25.49 1.47 -11.41
CA ASN A 92 25.95 2.50 -10.49
C ASN A 92 27.24 1.98 -9.86
N ASP A 93 28.37 2.58 -10.24
CA ASP A 93 29.69 2.14 -9.82
C ASP A 93 29.97 2.48 -8.35
N GLU A 94 29.39 3.57 -7.81
CA GLU A 94 29.52 3.99 -6.41
C GLU A 94 28.85 2.95 -5.50
N ASP A 95 27.63 2.55 -5.84
CA ASP A 95 26.84 1.56 -5.10
C ASP A 95 27.17 0.12 -5.50
N ARG A 96 27.95 -0.04 -6.57
CA ARG A 96 28.29 -1.30 -7.23
C ARG A 96 27.07 -2.13 -7.64
N THR A 97 25.94 -1.46 -7.90
CA THR A 97 24.69 -2.10 -8.30
C THR A 97 24.53 -2.06 -9.81
N SER A 98 23.65 -2.93 -10.32
CA SER A 98 23.17 -2.88 -11.70
C SER A 98 21.66 -2.79 -11.66
N SER A 99 21.05 -2.11 -12.63
CA SER A 99 19.61 -1.90 -12.63
C SER A 99 18.99 -2.07 -14.00
N LEU A 100 17.74 -2.53 -14.04
CA LEU A 100 16.87 -2.43 -15.20
C LEU A 100 15.88 -1.27 -14.99
N VAL A 101 15.79 -0.40 -15.97
CA VAL A 101 14.96 0.80 -15.92
C VAL A 101 13.90 0.72 -17.01
N ALA A 102 12.64 0.75 -16.61
CA ALA A 102 11.48 0.76 -17.49
C ALA A 102 10.70 2.06 -17.30
N THR A 103 10.55 2.84 -18.37
CA THR A 103 9.63 3.98 -18.38
C THR A 103 8.26 3.49 -18.85
N VAL A 104 7.23 3.76 -18.05
CA VAL A 104 5.88 3.25 -18.25
C VAL A 104 4.90 4.42 -18.21
N THR A 105 4.01 4.49 -19.20
CA THR A 105 3.06 5.60 -19.33
C THR A 105 2.06 5.62 -18.19
N GLU A 106 1.68 4.44 -17.69
CA GLU A 106 0.70 4.30 -16.61
C GLU A 106 0.95 2.97 -15.86
N ILE A 107 1.11 3.03 -14.53
CA ILE A 107 1.30 1.83 -13.69
C ILE A 107 -0.03 1.29 -13.18
N PHE A 108 -1.01 2.16 -12.98
CA PHE A 108 -2.39 1.83 -12.62
C PHE A 108 -3.31 2.92 -13.18
N PRO A 109 -4.62 2.65 -13.38
CA PRO A 109 -5.52 3.59 -14.04
C PRO A 109 -5.37 5.03 -13.54
N ASP A 110 -5.21 5.96 -14.48
CA ASP A 110 -5.09 7.40 -14.24
C ASP A 110 -3.82 7.83 -13.48
N SER A 111 -2.81 6.95 -13.32
CA SER A 111 -1.51 7.34 -12.76
C SER A 111 -0.67 8.10 -13.79
N GLU A 112 0.07 9.13 -13.36
CA GLU A 112 1.06 9.79 -14.21
C GLU A 112 2.14 8.80 -14.72
N PRO A 113 2.88 9.17 -15.79
CA PRO A 113 4.04 8.43 -16.23
C PRO A 113 5.03 8.18 -15.10
N ALA A 114 5.63 7.00 -15.12
CA ALA A 114 6.53 6.55 -14.07
C ALA A 114 7.79 5.90 -14.65
N GLN A 115 8.83 5.91 -13.84
CA GLN A 115 10.01 5.09 -14.07
C GLN A 115 10.08 4.01 -13.00
N VAL A 116 10.21 2.75 -13.42
CA VAL A 116 10.40 1.61 -12.54
C VAL A 116 11.84 1.12 -12.66
N VAL A 117 12.56 1.18 -11.55
CA VAL A 117 13.98 0.83 -11.44
C VAL A 117 14.11 -0.42 -10.58
N TYR A 118 14.56 -1.50 -11.19
CA TYR A 118 14.82 -2.77 -10.54
C TYR A 118 16.32 -2.88 -10.24
N ILE A 119 16.70 -2.87 -8.97
CA ILE A 119 18.09 -2.77 -8.52
C ILE A 119 18.60 -4.15 -8.09
N HIS A 120 19.70 -4.58 -8.71
CA HIS A 120 20.38 -5.83 -8.42
C HIS A 120 21.64 -5.59 -7.60
N GLY A 121 21.75 -6.29 -6.47
CA GLY A 121 22.86 -6.15 -5.54
C GLY A 121 24.19 -6.64 -6.12
N TYR A 122 25.29 -6.02 -5.70
CA TYR A 122 26.64 -6.31 -6.21
C TYR A 122 27.04 -7.78 -6.07
N LYS A 123 27.00 -8.31 -4.83
CA LYS A 123 27.54 -9.64 -4.48
C LYS A 123 26.68 -10.77 -5.06
N GLN A 124 25.36 -10.64 -4.90
CA GLN A 124 24.39 -11.70 -5.22
C GLN A 124 23.99 -11.68 -6.70
N LYS A 125 24.09 -10.52 -7.37
CA LYS A 125 23.51 -10.24 -8.69
C LYS A 125 22.02 -10.57 -8.76
N LYS A 126 21.32 -10.39 -7.64
CA LYS A 126 19.89 -10.65 -7.47
C LYS A 126 19.14 -9.34 -7.23
N LEU A 127 17.87 -9.33 -7.62
CA LEU A 127 16.95 -8.23 -7.35
C LEU A 127 16.79 -8.08 -5.83
N ILE A 128 17.19 -6.92 -5.32
CA ILE A 128 17.11 -6.58 -3.88
C ILE A 128 16.19 -5.40 -3.59
N GLN A 129 15.88 -4.59 -4.61
CA GLN A 129 15.04 -3.41 -4.45
C GLN A 129 14.34 -3.06 -5.75
N VAL A 130 13.12 -2.51 -5.64
CA VAL A 130 12.39 -1.90 -6.75
C VAL A 130 11.96 -0.51 -6.34
N ASN A 131 12.33 0.50 -7.13
CA ASN A 131 11.87 1.86 -6.97
C ASN A 131 10.91 2.21 -8.11
N ILE A 132 9.82 2.89 -7.77
CA ILE A 132 8.88 3.46 -8.71
C ILE A 132 8.82 4.95 -8.45
N LEU A 133 9.12 5.72 -9.49
CA LEU A 133 9.25 7.16 -9.42
C LEU A 133 8.21 7.81 -10.33
N TRP A 134 7.43 8.72 -9.76
CA TRP A 134 6.58 9.67 -10.48
C TRP A 134 7.06 11.09 -10.22
N GLY A 135 6.73 12.01 -11.13
CA GLY A 135 7.14 13.40 -11.01
C GLY A 135 8.55 13.65 -11.54
N SER A 136 9.20 14.71 -11.10
CA SER A 136 10.53 15.05 -11.60
C SER A 136 11.59 14.03 -11.14
N PRO A 137 12.54 13.62 -11.99
CA PRO A 137 12.77 14.07 -13.36
C PRO A 137 12.06 13.24 -14.45
N VAL A 138 11.18 12.28 -14.09
CA VAL A 138 10.45 11.45 -15.06
C VAL A 138 9.53 12.30 -15.93
N THR A 139 8.88 13.29 -15.31
CA THR A 139 8.06 14.30 -15.97
C THR A 139 8.66 15.68 -15.66
N GLU A 140 8.88 16.49 -16.70
CA GLU A 140 9.49 17.83 -16.58
C GLU A 140 8.62 18.76 -15.73
N GLU A 141 7.31 18.80 -16.04
CA GLU A 141 6.31 19.58 -15.32
C GLU A 141 5.21 18.65 -14.78
N PRO A 142 5.43 17.97 -13.66
CA PRO A 142 4.43 17.05 -13.12
C PRO A 142 3.26 17.79 -12.48
N ASP A 143 2.06 17.21 -12.51
CA ASP A 143 0.92 17.77 -11.79
C ASP A 143 1.01 17.44 -10.29
N PRO A 144 1.26 18.43 -9.40
CA PRO A 144 1.40 18.15 -7.97
C PRO A 144 0.13 17.55 -7.36
N GLN A 145 -1.05 17.89 -7.88
CA GLN A 145 -2.32 17.37 -7.39
C GLN A 145 -2.52 15.91 -7.81
N ALA A 146 -2.10 15.54 -9.02
CA ALA A 146 -2.08 14.15 -9.47
C ALA A 146 -1.14 13.29 -8.61
N LEU A 147 0.05 13.79 -8.28
CA LEU A 147 1.00 13.11 -7.38
C LEU A 147 0.43 12.90 -5.96
N VAL A 148 -0.22 13.92 -5.39
CA VAL A 148 -0.90 13.78 -4.08
C VAL A 148 -2.05 12.78 -4.15
N THR A 149 -2.79 12.75 -5.25
CA THR A 149 -3.88 11.79 -5.47
C THR A 149 -3.34 10.36 -5.54
N THR A 150 -2.30 10.14 -6.34
CA THR A 150 -1.54 8.88 -6.46
C THR A 150 -1.04 8.42 -5.08
N ALA A 151 -0.44 9.33 -4.30
CA ALA A 151 0.03 9.04 -2.95
C ALA A 151 -1.11 8.60 -2.00
N ASN A 152 -2.27 9.25 -2.05
CA ASN A 152 -3.43 8.90 -1.22
C ASN A 152 -4.03 7.55 -1.61
N ILE A 153 -4.11 7.23 -2.91
CA ILE A 153 -4.56 5.93 -3.42
C ILE A 153 -3.64 4.82 -2.90
N LEU A 154 -2.33 4.98 -3.08
CA LEU A 154 -1.34 4.00 -2.62
C LEU A 154 -1.34 3.86 -1.09
N ARG A 155 -1.45 4.97 -0.35
CA ARG A 155 -1.59 4.94 1.12
C ARG A 155 -2.78 4.11 1.56
N LYS A 156 -3.94 4.31 0.91
CA LYS A 156 -5.16 3.56 1.21
C LYS A 156 -4.99 2.08 0.89
N TYR A 157 -4.38 1.77 -0.26
CA TYR A 157 -4.08 0.40 -0.65
C TYR A 157 -3.20 -0.31 0.39
N PHE A 158 -2.01 0.24 0.69
CA PHE A 158 -1.08 -0.38 1.63
C PHE A 158 -1.61 -0.43 3.07
N GLY A 159 -2.33 0.61 3.52
CA GLY A 159 -2.98 0.62 4.83
C GLY A 159 -4.08 -0.43 4.97
N GLY A 160 -4.62 -0.93 3.86
CA GLY A 160 -5.61 -2.01 3.84
C GLY A 160 -5.01 -3.43 3.81
N LEU A 161 -3.68 -3.59 3.72
CA LEU A 161 -3.03 -4.89 3.60
C LEU A 161 -2.81 -5.60 4.94
N GLY A 162 -3.07 -4.95 6.08
CA GLY A 162 -2.96 -5.57 7.40
C GLY A 162 -1.54 -5.71 7.93
N PHE A 163 -0.64 -4.77 7.63
CA PHE A 163 0.68 -4.74 8.26
C PHE A 163 0.56 -4.52 9.77
N ASP A 164 1.51 -5.06 10.53
CA ASP A 164 1.60 -4.81 11.98
C ASP A 164 1.60 -3.29 12.26
N PRO A 165 0.63 -2.77 13.04
CA PRO A 165 0.57 -1.36 13.40
C PRO A 165 1.84 -0.86 14.11
N GLY A 166 2.53 -1.71 14.88
CA GLY A 166 3.80 -1.40 15.54
C GLY A 166 4.98 -1.27 14.58
N LYS A 167 4.84 -1.82 13.36
CA LYS A 167 5.83 -1.73 12.27
C LYS A 167 5.40 -0.79 11.15
N THR A 168 4.32 -0.05 11.34
CA THR A 168 3.73 0.84 10.32
C THR A 168 3.85 2.31 10.73
N VAL A 169 4.22 3.17 9.78
CA VAL A 169 4.25 4.62 9.93
C VAL A 169 3.50 5.27 8.78
N MET A 170 2.69 6.29 9.07
CA MET A 170 1.87 6.97 8.08
C MET A 170 1.87 8.48 8.30
N ASN A 171 1.72 9.24 7.22
CA ASN A 171 1.52 10.68 7.21
C ASN A 171 2.51 11.47 8.08
N THR A 172 3.79 11.08 8.07
CA THR A 172 4.83 11.68 8.90
C THR A 172 5.66 12.64 8.07
N ARG A 173 5.75 13.89 8.52
CA ARG A 173 6.67 14.87 7.94
C ARG A 173 8.11 14.51 8.36
N VAL A 174 9.01 14.56 7.39
CA VAL A 174 10.45 14.50 7.59
C VAL A 174 11.01 15.89 7.31
N ASP A 175 12.21 16.17 7.77
CA ASP A 175 12.92 17.41 7.44
C ASP A 175 13.14 17.55 5.92
N ASP A 176 13.52 18.75 5.48
CA ASP A 176 13.89 19.05 4.08
C ASP A 176 12.80 18.80 3.02
N GLY A 177 11.53 18.91 3.40
CA GLY A 177 10.40 18.86 2.45
C GLY A 177 10.03 17.46 1.99
N ALA A 178 10.53 16.41 2.66
CA ALA A 178 10.10 15.04 2.48
C ALA A 178 8.94 14.67 3.42
N PHE A 179 8.04 13.82 2.94
CA PHE A 179 6.89 13.35 3.69
C PHE A 179 6.73 11.83 3.51
N ILE A 180 6.86 11.07 4.59
CA ILE A 180 6.54 9.65 4.61
C ILE A 180 5.01 9.52 4.58
N VAL A 181 4.49 9.14 3.41
CA VAL A 181 3.07 8.89 3.21
C VAL A 181 2.68 7.57 3.87
N PHE A 182 3.50 6.54 3.65
CA PHE A 182 3.34 5.20 4.22
C PHE A 182 4.71 4.53 4.34
N ARG A 183 4.93 3.77 5.41
CA ARG A 183 6.05 2.86 5.58
C ARG A 183 5.59 1.67 6.39
N ALA A 184 5.90 0.45 5.95
CA ALA A 184 5.73 -0.74 6.77
C ALA A 184 6.81 -1.78 6.47
N THR A 185 7.06 -2.65 7.44
CA THR A 185 7.86 -3.86 7.25
C THR A 185 7.04 -5.11 7.49
N ASP A 186 7.28 -6.16 6.72
CA ASP A 186 6.68 -7.47 6.96
C ASP A 186 7.42 -8.28 8.05
N GLU A 187 6.98 -9.52 8.28
CA GLU A 187 7.60 -10.44 9.23
C GLU A 187 9.05 -10.79 8.92
N ARG A 188 9.47 -10.64 7.65
CA ARG A 188 10.85 -10.87 7.20
C ARG A 188 11.69 -9.59 7.25
N GLU A 189 11.16 -8.52 7.85
CA GLU A 189 11.78 -7.19 7.94
C GLU A 189 11.99 -6.52 6.56
N ARG A 190 11.28 -6.98 5.53
CA ARG A 190 11.30 -6.37 4.19
C ARG A 190 10.37 -5.16 4.17
N MET A 191 10.73 -4.10 3.45
CA MET A 191 10.07 -2.80 3.59
C MET A 191 9.31 -2.35 2.34
N VAL A 192 8.13 -1.77 2.55
CA VAL A 192 7.49 -0.85 1.60
C VAL A 192 7.61 0.57 2.14
N LEU A 193 8.08 1.49 1.32
CA LEU A 193 8.23 2.90 1.65
C LEU A 193 7.62 3.77 0.55
N LEU A 194 6.67 4.63 0.91
CA LEU A 194 6.05 5.61 0.05
C LEU A 194 6.37 7.02 0.57
N GLN A 195 7.07 7.80 -0.23
CA GLN A 195 7.54 9.13 0.13
C GLN A 195 7.15 10.16 -0.92
N LEU A 196 6.53 11.25 -0.48
CA LEU A 196 6.31 12.44 -1.29
C LEU A 196 7.41 13.45 -0.96
N ILE A 197 8.14 13.88 -1.98
CA ILE A 197 9.18 14.89 -1.86
C ILE A 197 8.65 16.16 -2.52
N SER A 198 8.63 17.27 -1.78
CA SER A 198 8.28 18.59 -2.30
C SER A 198 9.30 19.60 -1.80
N ARG A 199 10.37 19.78 -2.58
CA ARG A 199 11.47 20.69 -2.26
C ARG A 199 11.38 21.95 -3.10
N LYS A 200 11.76 23.08 -2.50
CA LYS A 200 12.00 24.30 -3.26
C LYS A 200 13.32 24.13 -4.01
N VAL A 201 13.35 24.46 -5.29
CA VAL A 201 14.59 24.66 -6.02
C VAL A 201 15.22 25.95 -5.48
N PRO A 202 16.49 25.93 -5.02
CA PRO A 202 17.17 27.16 -4.68
C PRO A 202 17.21 28.04 -5.93
N LEU A 203 16.53 29.19 -5.90
CA LEU A 203 16.71 30.22 -6.91
C LEU A 203 18.20 30.60 -6.87
N GLY A 204 18.91 30.44 -7.99
CA GLY A 204 20.29 30.92 -8.10
C GLY A 204 20.37 32.39 -7.68
N GLU A 205 21.51 32.84 -7.18
CA GLU A 205 21.75 34.20 -6.67
C GLU A 205 21.57 35.28 -7.76
N GLY A 206 20.33 35.54 -8.15
CA GLY A 206 19.90 36.58 -9.07
C GLY A 206 19.18 37.65 -8.28
N LYS A 207 19.71 38.88 -8.32
CA LYS A 207 19.17 40.06 -7.61
C LYS A 207 17.68 40.23 -7.86
N GLY A 208 16.88 40.00 -6.82
CA GLY A 208 15.46 40.35 -6.77
C GLY A 208 14.66 39.33 -5.97
N GLU A 209 14.03 39.77 -4.87
CA GLU A 209 13.07 38.99 -4.09
C GLU A 209 11.84 38.65 -4.96
N LYS A 210 11.94 37.65 -5.83
CA LYS A 210 10.76 37.05 -6.46
C LYS A 210 10.16 36.05 -5.50
N LYS A 211 8.86 36.17 -5.24
CA LYS A 211 8.09 35.19 -4.49
C LYS A 211 8.21 33.85 -5.24
N PRO A 212 8.56 32.74 -4.57
CA PRO A 212 8.72 31.46 -5.25
C PRO A 212 7.41 31.06 -5.92
N GLU A 213 7.46 30.78 -7.22
CA GLU A 213 6.34 30.30 -8.01
C GLU A 213 6.18 28.78 -7.82
N PRO A 214 4.98 28.20 -8.05
CA PRO A 214 4.77 26.76 -7.95
C PRO A 214 5.75 25.92 -8.78
N GLN A 215 6.21 26.48 -9.91
CA GLN A 215 7.24 25.90 -10.80
C GLN A 215 8.65 25.87 -10.18
N ASP A 216 8.90 26.60 -9.08
CA ASP A 216 10.17 26.58 -8.35
C ASP A 216 10.23 25.43 -7.34
N ARG A 217 9.41 24.38 -7.52
CA ARG A 217 9.33 23.23 -6.63
C ARG A 217 9.51 21.93 -7.41
N VAL A 218 10.49 21.15 -6.99
CA VAL A 218 10.63 19.76 -7.43
C VAL A 218 9.67 18.92 -6.60
N VAL A 219 8.68 18.33 -7.27
CA VAL A 219 7.72 17.40 -6.66
C VAL A 219 7.91 16.02 -7.29
N SER A 220 8.08 15.02 -6.43
CA SER A 220 8.19 13.62 -6.85
C SER A 220 7.57 12.70 -5.82
N LEU A 221 7.07 11.55 -6.29
CA LEU A 221 6.55 10.49 -5.45
C LEU A 221 7.39 9.23 -5.68
N TRP A 222 7.90 8.68 -4.58
CA TRP A 222 8.77 7.52 -4.56
C TRP A 222 8.07 6.38 -3.85
N LEU A 223 7.91 5.25 -4.52
CA LEU A 223 7.49 3.99 -3.92
C LEU A 223 8.63 2.98 -4.03
N SER A 224 9.11 2.50 -2.89
CA SER A 224 10.21 1.55 -2.80
C SER A 224 9.74 0.25 -2.15
N TYR A 225 10.12 -0.87 -2.77
CA TYR A 225 10.08 -2.21 -2.19
C TYR A 225 11.52 -2.64 -1.93
N ILE A 226 11.86 -2.98 -0.68
CA ILE A 226 13.25 -3.22 -0.26
C ILE A 226 13.34 -4.58 0.44
N GLU A 227 14.27 -5.44 -0.02
CA GLU A 227 14.49 -6.78 0.55
C GLU A 227 15.13 -6.72 1.94
N ASP A 228 16.16 -5.90 2.15
CA ASP A 228 16.73 -5.70 3.48
C ASP A 228 17.05 -4.22 3.67
N PRO A 229 16.20 -3.47 4.42
CA PRO A 229 16.41 -2.04 4.65
C PRO A 229 17.63 -1.76 5.55
N ARG A 230 18.24 -2.79 6.12
CA ARG A 230 19.45 -2.69 6.95
C ARG A 230 20.70 -3.12 6.19
N ALA A 231 20.55 -3.82 5.05
CA ALA A 231 21.67 -4.17 4.23
C ALA A 231 22.21 -2.89 3.57
N GLU A 232 23.50 -2.63 3.79
CA GLU A 232 24.27 -1.67 3.01
C GLU A 232 24.45 -2.23 1.58
N GLY A 233 23.36 -2.28 0.82
CA GLY A 233 23.33 -2.64 -0.61
C GLY A 233 23.77 -1.50 -1.53
N ILE A 234 24.07 -0.35 -0.92
CA ILE A 234 24.65 0.90 -1.40
C ILE A 234 25.80 1.13 -0.41
N LEU A 235 27.02 1.30 -0.89
CA LEU A 235 28.26 1.17 -0.11
C LEU A 235 28.22 2.02 1.17
N GLY A 236 27.92 1.39 2.31
CA GLY A 236 28.11 2.00 3.61
C GLY A 236 29.57 1.85 4.03
N ILE A 237 30.11 2.90 4.64
CA ILE A 237 31.42 2.82 5.28
C ILE A 237 31.23 1.98 6.54
N GLU A 238 31.95 0.85 6.64
CA GLU A 238 31.95 0.02 7.85
C GLU A 238 32.16 0.90 9.09
N LYS A 239 31.28 0.75 10.09
CA LYS A 239 31.41 1.44 11.37
C LYS A 239 32.80 1.16 11.99
N GLY A 240 33.60 2.21 12.17
CA GLY A 240 34.98 2.13 12.68
C GLY A 240 36.07 2.09 11.60
N LYS A 241 35.71 2.28 10.32
CA LYS A 241 36.64 2.52 9.21
C LYS A 241 36.75 4.01 8.83
N PHE A 242 36.11 4.89 9.58
CA PHE A 242 36.30 6.34 9.62
C PHE A 242 36.10 6.85 11.06
#